data_AF-A0A351G2J2-F1
#
_entry.id   AF-A0A351G2J2-F1
#
_cell.length_a   1.000
_cell.length_b   1.000
_cell.length_c   1.000
_cell.angle_alpha   90.00
_cell.angle_beta   90.00
_cell.angle_gamma   90.00
#
_symmetry.space_group_name_H-M   'P 1'
#
loop_
_entity.id
_entity.type
_entity.pdbx_description
1 polymer ?
#
loop_
_entity_poly.entity_id
_entity_poly.type
_entity_poly.pdbx_seq_one_letter_code
_entity_poly.pdbx_strand_id
1 'polypeptide(L)'
;MQGFEYVQKSTFSIQGANMKGSRLVLFGIIAIVAAVASGTAWAMTSIPPIEEQIPGSPVSVQIVYPLNGEFFDSQSTIPIQVYATSQNNVISVEIWDNGQLLDTQAVSQQFPLAIKTSYPWNFPATGVHVLMARAKD
;
A
#
# COMPACT_ATOMS: atom_id res chain seq x y z
N MET A 1 -9.88 -90.50 -1.62
CA MET A 1 -9.40 -89.62 -0.52
C MET A 1 -7.93 -89.36 -0.80
N GLN A 2 -7.36 -88.19 -0.95
CA GLN A 2 -7.69 -86.76 -0.87
C GLN A 2 -6.65 -86.13 -1.82
N GLY A 3 -7.03 -85.35 -2.83
CA GLY A 3 -7.19 -83.90 -2.68
C GLY A 3 -5.86 -83.17 -2.94
N PHE A 4 -5.49 -82.97 -4.21
CA PHE A 4 -4.36 -82.12 -4.60
C PHE A 4 -4.76 -80.65 -4.45
N GLU A 5 -4.29 -79.99 -3.39
CA GLU A 5 -4.52 -78.57 -3.17
C GLU A 5 -3.37 -77.74 -3.76
N TYR A 6 -3.64 -77.13 -4.91
CA TYR A 6 -2.73 -76.19 -5.56
C TYR A 6 -2.71 -74.86 -4.79
N VAL A 7 -1.60 -74.56 -4.12
CA VAL A 7 -1.35 -73.23 -3.54
C VAL A 7 -1.05 -72.24 -4.66
N GLN A 8 -1.99 -71.34 -4.92
CA GLN A 8 -1.89 -70.25 -5.89
C GLN A 8 -0.79 -69.27 -5.48
N LYS A 9 0.31 -69.25 -6.24
CA LYS A 9 1.32 -68.19 -6.19
C LYS A 9 0.71 -66.96 -6.84
N SER A 10 0.15 -66.06 -6.04
CA SER A 10 -0.34 -64.74 -6.47
C SER A 10 0.84 -63.88 -6.94
N THR A 11 1.25 -64.15 -8.17
CA THR A 11 2.15 -63.31 -8.94
C THR A 11 1.38 -62.03 -9.23
N PHE A 12 1.78 -60.91 -8.62
CA PHE A 12 1.30 -59.59 -8.98
C PHE A 12 1.76 -59.32 -10.42
N SER A 13 0.92 -59.71 -11.38
CA SER A 13 1.10 -59.38 -12.77
C SER A 13 0.80 -57.89 -12.92
N ILE A 14 1.84 -57.08 -13.08
CA ILE A 14 1.66 -55.75 -13.65
C ILE A 14 1.30 -55.99 -15.11
N GLN A 15 0.00 -56.15 -15.32
CA GLN A 15 -0.66 -56.24 -16.61
C GLN A 15 -0.06 -55.17 -17.51
N GLY A 16 0.48 -55.60 -18.65
CA GLY A 16 1.15 -54.73 -19.61
C GLY A 16 0.29 -53.53 -19.95
N ALA A 17 0.57 -52.40 -19.30
CA ALA A 17 -0.01 -51.13 -19.65
C ALA A 17 0.63 -50.72 -20.98
N ASN A 18 -0.16 -50.78 -22.05
CA ASN A 18 0.14 -50.20 -23.35
C ASN A 18 0.90 -48.87 -23.18
N MET A 19 2.19 -48.84 -23.54
CA MET A 19 3.09 -47.68 -23.36
C MET A 19 2.69 -46.42 -24.16
N LYS A 20 1.59 -46.46 -24.91
CA LYS A 20 1.01 -45.30 -25.59
C LYS A 20 0.10 -44.46 -24.68
N GLY A 21 -0.57 -45.05 -23.68
CA GLY A 21 -1.42 -44.33 -22.73
C GLY A 21 -0.69 -43.80 -21.48
N SER A 22 0.39 -44.47 -21.07
CA SER A 22 1.20 -44.08 -19.90
C SER A 22 1.89 -42.71 -20.08
N ARG A 23 2.31 -42.38 -21.31
CA ARG A 23 2.89 -41.07 -21.62
C ARG A 23 1.84 -39.95 -21.52
N LEU A 24 0.61 -40.19 -21.97
CA LEU A 24 -0.49 -39.21 -21.89
C LEU A 24 -0.93 -38.93 -20.45
N VAL A 25 -1.01 -39.97 -19.60
CA VAL A 25 -1.29 -39.81 -18.16
C VAL A 25 -0.17 -39.03 -17.47
N LEU A 26 1.10 -39.34 -17.79
CA LEU A 26 2.25 -38.61 -17.25
C LEU A 26 2.28 -37.14 -17.72
N PHE A 27 1.99 -36.86 -18.99
CA PHE A 27 1.87 -35.48 -19.50
C PHE A 27 0.71 -34.74 -18.84
N GLY A 28 -0.42 -35.40 -18.59
CA GLY A 28 -1.56 -34.82 -17.88
C GLY A 28 -1.22 -34.44 -16.43
N ILE A 29 -0.53 -35.32 -15.70
CA ILE A 29 -0.09 -35.03 -14.32
C ILE A 29 0.93 -33.89 -14.30
N ILE A 30 1.91 -33.89 -15.21
CA ILE A 30 2.90 -32.82 -15.31
C ILE A 30 2.23 -31.48 -15.64
N ALA A 31 1.24 -31.47 -16.54
CA ALA A 31 0.50 -30.26 -16.88
C ALA A 31 -0.28 -29.70 -15.68
N ILE A 32 -0.89 -30.57 -14.85
CA ILE A 32 -1.59 -30.15 -13.63
C ILE A 32 -0.60 -29.58 -12.61
N VAL A 33 0.52 -30.25 -12.38
CA VAL A 33 1.56 -29.77 -11.44
C VAL A 33 2.13 -28.43 -11.90
N ALA A 34 2.39 -28.27 -13.19
CA ALA A 34 2.87 -27.02 -13.78
C ALA A 34 1.83 -25.89 -13.65
N ALA A 35 0.53 -26.18 -13.85
CA ALA A 35 -0.54 -25.21 -13.68
C ALA A 35 -0.69 -24.76 -12.23
N VAL A 36 -0.63 -25.69 -11.26
CA VAL A 36 -0.69 -25.37 -9.83
C VAL A 36 0.51 -24.54 -9.42
N ALA A 37 1.73 -24.92 -9.82
CA ALA A 37 2.95 -24.17 -9.51
C ALA A 37 2.95 -22.77 -10.14
N SER A 38 2.47 -22.64 -11.38
CA SER A 38 2.37 -21.35 -12.06
C SER A 38 1.31 -20.45 -11.41
N GLY A 39 0.17 -21.02 -10.99
CA GLY A 39 -0.89 -20.29 -10.31
C GLY A 39 -0.47 -19.77 -8.93
N THR A 40 0.26 -20.57 -8.15
CA THR A 40 0.76 -20.12 -6.83
C THR A 40 1.86 -19.08 -6.94
N ALA A 41 2.75 -19.19 -7.94
CA ALA A 41 3.77 -18.18 -8.22
C ALA A 41 3.16 -16.83 -8.62
N TRP A 42 2.14 -16.84 -9.50
CA TRP A 42 1.40 -15.62 -9.88
C TRP A 42 0.61 -15.00 -8.71
N ALA A 43 0.10 -15.82 -7.79
CA ALA A 43 -0.61 -15.32 -6.62
C ALA A 43 0.34 -14.58 -5.65
N MET A 44 1.57 -15.07 -5.46
CA MET A 44 2.56 -14.43 -4.56
C MET A 44 3.02 -13.06 -5.05
N THR A 45 3.10 -12.84 -6.36
CA THR A 45 3.47 -11.53 -6.92
C THR A 45 2.33 -10.50 -6.85
N SER A 46 1.12 -10.93 -6.51
CA SER A 46 -0.08 -10.08 -6.47
C SER A 46 -0.45 -9.63 -5.06
N ILE A 47 0.34 -9.99 -4.05
CA ILE A 47 0.14 -9.52 -2.68
C ILE A 47 0.72 -8.10 -2.60
N PRO A 48 -0.10 -7.05 -2.38
CA PRO A 48 0.43 -5.71 -2.21
C PRO A 48 1.34 -5.66 -0.97
N PRO A 49 2.34 -4.76 -0.92
CA PRO A 49 3.19 -4.55 0.25
C PRO A 49 2.35 -4.38 1.52
N ILE A 50 2.86 -4.82 2.68
CA ILE A 50 2.11 -4.78 3.94
C ILE A 50 1.67 -3.36 4.32
N GLU A 51 2.42 -2.37 3.85
CA GLU A 51 2.15 -0.94 4.00
C GLU A 51 0.86 -0.50 3.28
N GLU A 52 0.53 -1.10 2.13
CA GLU A 52 -0.71 -0.83 1.39
C GLU A 52 -1.92 -1.61 1.96
N GLN A 53 -1.67 -2.61 2.79
CA GLN A 53 -2.72 -3.44 3.42
C GLN A 53 -3.25 -2.84 4.73
N ILE A 54 -2.53 -1.86 5.31
CA ILE A 54 -2.97 -1.13 6.50
C ILE A 54 -3.95 -0.05 6.05
N PRO A 55 -5.20 -0.03 6.53
CA PRO A 55 -6.13 1.06 6.24
C PRO A 55 -5.47 2.40 6.59
N GLY A 56 -5.41 3.31 5.62
CA GLY A 56 -4.82 4.63 5.83
C GLY A 56 -5.44 5.32 7.05
N SER A 57 -4.60 5.79 7.96
CA SER A 57 -5.08 6.55 9.11
C SER A 57 -5.32 8.00 8.69
N PRO A 58 -6.47 8.61 9.00
CA PRO A 58 -6.73 9.98 8.58
C PRO A 58 -5.75 10.94 9.28
N VAL A 59 -5.07 11.76 8.48
CA VAL A 59 -4.26 12.88 8.98
C VAL A 59 -5.16 14.05 9.31
N SER A 60 -5.12 14.54 10.54
CA SER A 60 -5.79 15.78 10.95
C SER A 60 -4.87 16.96 10.69
N VAL A 61 -5.40 18.03 10.08
CA VAL A 61 -4.63 19.22 9.73
C VAL A 61 -5.43 20.46 10.10
N GLN A 62 -4.77 21.42 10.75
CA GLN A 62 -5.37 22.67 11.18
C GLN A 62 -4.42 23.84 10.90
N ILE A 63 -4.93 24.88 10.25
CA ILE A 63 -4.28 26.21 10.27
C ILE A 63 -4.60 26.85 11.62
N VAL A 64 -3.56 27.09 12.42
CA VAL A 64 -3.66 27.68 13.75
C VAL A 64 -3.57 29.20 13.69
N TYR A 65 -2.86 29.72 12.68
CA TYR A 65 -2.72 31.14 12.41
C TYR A 65 -2.44 31.34 10.91
N PRO A 66 -2.99 32.37 10.24
CA PRO A 66 -3.91 33.38 10.75
C PRO A 66 -5.29 32.81 11.12
N LEU A 67 -6.06 33.55 11.93
CA LEU A 67 -7.44 33.18 12.23
C LEU A 67 -8.37 33.52 11.06
N ASN A 68 -9.47 32.78 10.93
CA ASN A 68 -10.44 33.03 9.87
C ASN A 68 -11.06 34.44 10.02
N GLY A 69 -10.92 35.26 8.99
CA GLY A 69 -11.41 36.65 8.96
C GLY A 69 -10.45 37.67 9.59
N GLU A 70 -9.21 37.29 9.91
CA GLU A 70 -8.20 38.24 10.37
C GLU A 70 -7.75 39.17 9.21
N PHE A 71 -7.49 40.43 9.54
CA PHE A 71 -7.07 41.45 8.58
C PHE A 71 -5.62 41.83 8.82
N PHE A 72 -4.91 42.06 7.73
CA PHE A 72 -3.50 42.43 7.74
C PHE A 72 -3.26 43.64 6.85
N ASP A 73 -2.31 44.48 7.25
CA ASP A 73 -1.87 45.59 6.42
C ASP A 73 -1.19 45.06 5.15
N SER A 74 -1.38 45.78 4.04
CA SER A 74 -0.72 45.46 2.78
C SER A 74 0.80 45.43 2.95
N GLN A 75 1.48 44.56 2.21
CA GLN A 75 2.94 44.43 2.23
C GLN A 75 3.52 43.98 3.59
N SER A 76 2.73 43.34 4.44
CA SER A 76 3.22 42.70 5.66
C SER A 76 3.67 41.26 5.40
N THR A 77 4.52 40.72 6.29
CA THR A 77 4.80 39.28 6.34
C THR A 77 3.85 38.62 7.32
N ILE A 78 3.06 37.67 6.85
CA ILE A 78 2.08 36.95 7.67
C ILE A 78 2.61 35.53 7.92
N PRO A 79 2.88 35.11 9.17
CA PRO A 79 3.21 33.73 9.42
C PRO A 79 1.96 32.85 9.22
N ILE A 80 2.10 31.75 8.48
CA ILE A 80 1.06 30.71 8.40
C ILE A 80 1.54 29.56 9.28
N GLN A 81 0.82 29.30 10.37
CA GLN A 81 1.13 28.22 11.30
C GLN A 81 0.17 27.06 11.08
N VAL A 82 0.73 25.88 10.85
CA VAL A 82 -0.05 24.65 10.63
C VAL A 82 0.29 23.65 11.73
N TYR A 83 -0.73 22.97 12.24
CA TYR A 83 -0.60 21.82 13.13
C TYR A 83 -1.19 20.59 12.43
N ALA A 84 -0.41 19.52 12.34
CA ALA A 84 -0.89 18.25 11.80
C ALA A 84 -0.64 17.11 12.77
N THR A 85 -1.56 16.16 12.82
CA THR A 85 -1.46 14.94 13.63
C THR A 85 -1.89 13.71 12.83
N SER A 86 -1.17 12.61 12.99
CA SER A 86 -1.48 11.31 12.38
C SER A 86 -1.13 10.17 13.33
N GLN A 87 -1.68 8.98 13.07
CA GLN A 87 -1.22 7.74 13.72
C GLN A 87 0.04 7.18 13.05
N ASN A 88 0.33 7.62 11.82
CA ASN A 88 1.56 7.33 11.08
C ASN A 88 2.49 8.56 11.09
N ASN A 89 3.67 8.41 10.50
CA ASN A 89 4.66 9.47 10.42
C ASN A 89 4.23 10.55 9.44
N VAL A 90 3.96 11.77 9.90
CA VAL A 90 3.76 12.89 8.98
C VAL A 90 5.06 13.18 8.20
N ILE A 91 5.03 13.04 6.88
CA ILE A 91 6.20 13.21 6.01
C ILE A 91 6.29 14.61 5.40
N SER A 92 5.17 15.29 5.18
CA SER A 92 5.15 16.64 4.60
C SER A 92 3.89 17.41 4.91
N VAL A 93 4.01 18.74 4.96
CA VAL A 93 2.88 19.68 4.98
C VAL A 93 2.96 20.61 3.78
N GLU A 94 1.84 20.75 3.08
CA GLU A 94 1.67 21.70 1.99
C GLU A 94 0.78 22.86 2.45
N ILE A 95 1.13 24.07 2.03
CA ILE A 95 0.37 25.30 2.32
C ILE A 95 -0.04 25.93 0.99
N TRP A 96 -1.31 26.31 0.88
CA TRP A 96 -1.94 26.79 -0.33
C TRP A 96 -2.69 28.10 -0.09
N ASP A 97 -2.70 28.99 -1.08
CA ASP A 97 -3.52 30.20 -1.14
C ASP A 97 -4.34 30.22 -2.43
N ASN A 98 -5.66 30.33 -2.33
CA ASN A 98 -6.56 30.39 -3.49
C ASN A 98 -6.34 29.26 -4.52
N GLY A 99 -5.91 28.08 -4.04
CA GLY A 99 -5.58 26.92 -4.87
C GLY A 99 -4.18 26.91 -5.48
N GLN A 100 -3.36 27.94 -5.24
CA GLN A 100 -1.94 27.96 -5.59
C GLN A 100 -1.09 27.42 -4.43
N LEU A 101 -0.16 26.50 -4.72
CA LEU A 101 0.81 26.02 -3.74
C LEU A 101 1.79 27.13 -3.38
N LEU A 102 1.90 27.44 -2.08
CA LEU A 102 2.87 28.39 -1.55
C LEU A 102 4.17 27.71 -1.13
N ASP A 103 4.06 26.59 -0.40
CA ASP A 103 5.21 25.88 0.15
C ASP A 103 4.92 24.40 0.42
N THR A 104 5.99 23.60 0.45
CA THR A 104 5.97 22.21 0.90
C THR A 104 7.09 21.99 1.90
N GLN A 105 6.69 21.69 3.14
CA GLN A 105 7.61 21.54 4.27
C GLN A 105 7.79 20.06 4.57
N ALA A 106 8.96 19.53 4.20
CA ALA A 106 9.34 18.17 4.53
C ALA A 106 9.62 18.04 6.03
N VAL A 107 9.14 16.95 6.64
CA VAL A 107 9.38 16.67 8.05
C VAL A 107 10.62 15.79 8.20
N SER A 108 11.66 16.33 8.85
CA SER A 108 12.92 15.63 9.07
C SER A 108 13.00 14.88 10.40
N GLN A 109 11.96 14.98 11.22
CA GLN A 109 11.89 14.32 12.53
C GLN A 109 11.70 12.81 12.33
N GLN A 110 12.28 12.01 13.22
CA GLN A 110 12.13 10.56 13.18
C GLN A 110 10.83 10.17 13.93
N PHE A 111 9.91 9.53 13.24
CA PHE A 111 8.58 9.12 13.73
C PHE A 111 7.66 10.24 14.27
N PRO A 112 7.41 11.32 13.52
CA PRO A 112 6.60 12.43 13.97
C PRO A 112 5.10 12.12 13.81
N LEU A 113 4.43 11.85 14.93
CA LEU A 113 2.97 11.70 14.98
C LEU A 113 2.23 13.04 15.07
N ALA A 114 2.94 14.10 15.43
CA ALA A 114 2.43 15.47 15.49
C ALA A 114 3.52 16.45 15.11
N ILE A 115 3.18 17.43 14.27
CA ILE A 115 4.09 18.47 13.82
C ILE A 115 3.43 19.83 13.91
N LYS A 116 4.22 20.85 14.22
CA LYS A 116 3.85 22.25 14.05
C LYS A 116 4.84 22.89 13.10
N THR A 117 4.34 23.55 12.08
CA THR A 117 5.18 24.29 11.13
C THR A 117 4.76 25.74 11.02
N SER A 118 5.66 26.56 10.47
CA SER A 118 5.43 27.97 10.24
C SER A 118 6.03 28.36 8.89
N TYR A 119 5.25 29.02 8.04
CA TYR A 119 5.70 29.57 6.76
C TYR A 119 5.58 31.10 6.78
N PRO A 120 6.65 31.86 6.51
CA PRO A 120 6.56 33.31 6.39
C PRO A 120 6.00 33.69 5.02
N TRP A 121 4.71 34.02 4.97
CA TRP A 121 4.06 34.46 3.73
C TRP A 121 4.32 35.95 3.52
N ASN A 122 5.34 36.24 2.70
CA ASN A 122 5.83 37.59 2.48
C ASN A 122 5.01 38.31 1.42
N PHE A 123 4.53 39.51 1.74
CA PHE A 123 3.92 40.44 0.79
C PHE A 123 2.77 39.82 -0.03
N PRO A 124 1.74 39.23 0.61
CA PRO A 124 0.58 38.71 -0.11
C PRO A 124 -0.09 39.82 -0.93
N ALA A 125 -0.66 39.44 -2.07
CA ALA A 125 -1.46 40.36 -2.87
C ALA A 125 -2.62 40.93 -2.02
N THR A 126 -3.08 42.14 -2.31
CA THR A 126 -4.21 42.69 -1.57
C THR A 126 -5.51 42.00 -2.00
N GLY A 127 -6.26 41.46 -1.04
CA GLY A 127 -7.55 40.83 -1.32
C GLY A 127 -8.00 39.87 -0.22
N VAL A 128 -9.07 39.13 -0.52
CA VAL A 128 -9.51 38.00 0.31
C VAL A 128 -8.74 36.76 -0.13
N HIS A 129 -8.26 36.00 0.85
CA HIS A 129 -7.47 34.78 0.63
C HIS A 129 -8.13 33.57 1.27
N VAL A 130 -8.14 32.47 0.55
CA VAL A 130 -8.56 31.17 1.06
C VAL A 130 -7.32 30.32 1.30
N LEU A 131 -6.91 30.23 2.56
CA LEU A 131 -5.80 29.39 2.96
C LEU A 131 -6.24 27.95 3.16
N MET A 132 -5.44 27.02 2.65
CA MET A 132 -5.63 25.59 2.85
C MET A 132 -4.29 24.96 3.22
N ALA A 133 -4.34 24.00 4.14
CA ALA A 133 -3.19 23.17 4.49
C ALA A 133 -3.53 21.70 4.22
N ARG A 134 -2.54 20.94 3.75
CA ARG A 134 -2.63 19.49 3.56
C ARG A 134 -1.41 18.85 4.19
N ALA A 135 -1.56 17.64 4.72
CA ALA A 135 -0.44 16.89 5.23
C ALA A 135 -0.49 15.47 4.66
N LYS A 136 0.68 14.87 4.54
CA LYS A 136 0.86 13.50 4.08
C LYS A 136 1.60 12.72 5.15
N ASP A 137 1.17 11.49 5.40
CA ASP A 137 1.81 10.52 6.27
C ASP A 137 2.49 9.37 5.51
#